data_AF-A0A517MS10-F1
#
_entry.id   AF-A0A517MS10-F1
#
_cell.length_a   1.000
_cell.length_b   1.000
_cell.length_c   1.000
_cell.angle_alpha   90.00
_cell.angle_beta   90.00
_cell.angle_gamma   90.00
#
_symmetry.space_group_name_H-M   'P 1'
#
loop_
_entity.id
_entity.type
_entity.pdbx_description
1 polymer ?
#
loop_
_entity_poly.entity_id
_entity_poly.type
_entity_poly.pdbx_seq_one_letter_code
_entity_poly.pdbx_strand_id
1 'polypeptide(L)'
;MPADFNHDGDVDSADLTVWESSFGGGVGADADSDGDSDGEDFLIWQRQYTGTAATPAFTFVPEPATGSLLFGGALGFAASSYRRQSKERET
;
A
#
# COMPACT_ATOMS: atom_id res chain seq x y z
N MET A 1 22.90 15.05 8.26
CA MET A 1 22.24 14.32 7.16
C MET A 1 21.07 15.18 6.73
N PRO A 2 20.74 15.36 5.44
CA PRO A 2 19.67 16.26 5.04
C PRO A 2 18.30 15.98 5.69
N ALA A 3 18.02 14.72 6.04
CA ALA A 3 16.77 14.32 6.71
C ALA A 3 16.86 14.20 8.24
N ASP A 4 17.96 14.66 8.86
CA ASP A 4 18.11 14.80 10.31
C ASP A 4 17.51 16.16 10.71
N PHE A 5 16.19 16.17 10.88
CA PHE A 5 15.39 17.37 11.08
C PHE A 5 15.36 17.78 12.56
N ASN A 6 15.51 16.83 13.47
CA ASN A 6 15.57 17.12 14.90
C ASN A 6 16.99 17.46 15.41
N HIS A 7 18.01 17.29 14.55
CA HIS A 7 19.43 17.58 14.79
C HIS A 7 20.06 16.73 15.90
N ASP A 8 19.63 15.49 16.08
CA ASP A 8 20.20 14.56 17.07
C ASP A 8 21.30 13.64 16.52
N GLY A 9 21.54 13.69 15.21
CA GLY A 9 22.67 13.04 14.55
C GLY A 9 22.35 11.68 13.96
N ASP A 10 21.10 11.24 13.98
CA ASP A 10 20.59 10.12 13.20
C ASP A 10 19.36 10.51 12.37
N VAL A 11 18.83 9.56 11.60
CA VAL A 11 17.62 9.77 10.80
C VAL A 11 16.64 8.68 11.15
N ASP A 12 15.65 9.00 11.99
CA ASP A 12 14.79 8.00 12.61
C ASP A 12 13.31 8.45 12.68
N SER A 13 12.54 7.84 13.59
CA SER A 13 11.12 8.16 13.78
C SER A 13 10.88 9.54 14.42
N ALA A 14 11.86 10.10 15.12
CA ALA A 14 11.78 11.45 15.66
C ALA A 14 11.85 12.49 14.53
N ASP A 15 12.68 12.28 13.50
CA ASP A 15 12.69 13.11 12.29
C ASP A 15 11.38 13.02 11.52
N LEU A 16 10.79 11.81 11.44
CA LEU A 16 9.48 11.65 10.82
C LEU A 16 8.43 12.52 11.48
N THR A 17 8.47 12.64 12.82
CA THR A 17 7.55 13.51 13.57
C THR A 17 7.74 14.99 13.19
N VAL A 18 8.98 15.41 12.94
CA VAL A 18 9.27 16.78 12.47
C VAL A 18 8.74 17.00 11.06
N TRP A 19 8.95 16.04 10.16
CA TRP A 19 8.39 16.08 8.80
C TRP A 19 6.87 16.13 8.79
N GLU A 20 6.19 15.28 9.57
CA GLU A 20 4.72 15.28 9.69
C GLU A 20 4.17 16.63 10.16
N SER A 21 4.90 17.32 11.04
CA SER A 21 4.52 18.66 11.52
C SER A 21 4.78 19.78 10.52
N SER A 22 5.68 19.55 9.56
CA SER A 22 6.08 20.50 8.51
C SER A 22 5.40 20.21 7.17
N PHE A 23 4.75 19.05 7.01
CA PHE A 23 4.18 18.64 5.74
C PHE A 23 3.16 19.64 5.20
N GLY A 24 3.36 20.05 3.95
CA GLY A 24 2.50 21.01 3.26
C GLY A 24 2.79 22.48 3.58
N GLY A 25 3.90 22.80 4.25
CA GLY A 25 4.43 24.17 4.26
C GLY A 25 5.65 24.43 5.17
N GLY A 26 6.41 25.46 4.81
CA GLY A 26 7.60 25.89 5.56
C GLY A 26 8.82 25.03 5.25
N VAL A 27 9.98 25.43 5.80
CA VAL A 27 11.28 24.77 5.55
C VAL A 27 11.73 23.90 6.73
N GLY A 28 10.78 23.45 7.56
CA GLY A 28 11.06 22.74 8.80
C GLY A 28 11.59 21.32 8.59
N ALA A 29 11.27 20.73 7.43
CA ALA A 29 11.72 19.41 7.01
C ALA A 29 12.10 19.39 5.51
N ASP A 30 12.75 20.47 5.05
CA ASP A 30 13.21 20.73 3.69
C ASP A 30 14.57 20.04 3.44
N ALA A 31 14.51 18.76 3.06
CA ALA A 31 15.68 17.91 2.84
C ALA A 31 16.30 18.10 1.46
N ASP A 32 15.55 18.57 0.45
CA ASP A 32 16.08 18.86 -0.88
C ASP A 32 16.44 20.35 -1.11
N SER A 33 16.11 21.21 -0.14
CA SER A 33 16.36 22.66 -0.12
C SER A 33 15.60 23.44 -1.20
N ASP A 34 14.39 23.00 -1.55
CA ASP A 34 13.53 23.64 -2.53
C ASP A 34 12.59 24.72 -1.96
N GLY A 35 12.54 24.83 -0.63
CA GLY A 35 11.76 25.83 0.09
C GLY A 35 10.41 25.35 0.59
N ASP A 36 10.10 24.05 0.48
CA ASP A 36 8.95 23.46 1.15
C ASP A 36 9.27 22.16 1.92
N SER A 37 8.25 21.37 2.21
CA SER A 37 8.31 20.20 3.08
C SER A 37 7.23 19.25 2.59
N ASP A 38 7.60 18.40 1.65
CA ASP A 38 6.66 17.64 0.83
C ASP A 38 7.07 16.17 0.64
N GLY A 39 6.54 15.55 -0.42
CA GLY A 39 6.83 14.15 -0.73
C GLY A 39 8.26 13.90 -1.20
N GLU A 40 8.92 14.86 -1.85
CA GLU A 40 10.32 14.74 -2.27
C GLU A 40 11.25 14.65 -1.04
N ASP A 41 10.99 15.46 -0.02
CA ASP A 41 11.69 15.40 1.28
C ASP A 41 11.46 14.09 2.01
N PHE A 42 10.21 13.61 2.02
CA PHE A 42 9.87 12.33 2.63
C PHE A 42 10.63 11.17 2.00
N LEU A 43 10.80 11.19 0.67
CA LEU A 43 11.59 10.18 -0.03
C LEU A 43 13.06 10.26 0.36
N ILE A 44 13.60 11.44 0.67
CA ILE A 44 14.97 11.58 1.18
C ILE A 44 15.07 10.99 2.60
N TRP A 45 14.11 11.29 3.49
CA TRP A 45 14.03 10.67 4.81
C TRP A 45 13.98 9.14 4.73
N GLN A 46 13.11 8.56 3.90
CA GLN A 46 13.03 7.11 3.72
C GLN A 46 14.35 6.47 3.27
N ARG A 47 15.13 7.17 2.44
CA ARG A 47 16.43 6.70 1.94
C ARG A 47 17.55 6.83 2.97
N GLN A 48 17.42 7.79 3.90
CA GLN A 48 18.42 8.06 4.92
C GLN A 48 18.10 7.40 6.28
N TYR A 49 16.88 6.86 6.44
CA TYR A 49 16.44 6.21 7.67
C TYR A 49 17.47 5.18 8.19
N THR A 50 18.01 5.44 9.37
CA THR A 50 19.02 4.63 10.06
C THR A 50 18.42 3.67 11.09
N GLY A 51 17.12 3.76 11.36
CA GLY A 51 16.43 2.81 12.22
C GLY A 51 16.39 1.40 11.64
N THR A 52 15.92 0.44 12.44
CA THR A 52 15.83 -0.96 12.02
C THR A 52 14.92 -1.08 10.79
N ALA A 53 15.49 -1.41 9.63
CA ALA A 53 14.71 -1.67 8.44
C ALA A 53 13.63 -2.71 8.77
N ALA A 54 12.36 -2.39 8.45
CA ALA A 54 11.25 -3.31 8.67
C ALA A 54 11.59 -4.63 7.98
N THR A 55 11.76 -5.70 8.75
CA THR A 55 11.91 -7.05 8.20
C THR A 55 10.63 -7.35 7.41
N PRO A 56 10.72 -7.64 6.10
CA PRO A 56 9.55 -7.92 5.30
C PRO A 56 8.81 -9.11 5.91
N ALA A 57 7.61 -8.85 6.43
CA ALA A 57 6.75 -9.89 6.95
C ALA A 57 6.09 -10.60 5.76
N PHE A 58 6.46 -11.85 5.52
CA PHE A 58 5.72 -12.72 4.62
C PHE A 58 4.42 -13.13 5.30
N THR A 59 3.37 -12.34 5.14
CA THR A 59 2.02 -12.75 5.49
C THR A 59 1.46 -13.56 4.34
N PHE A 60 0.94 -14.76 4.63
CA PHE A 60 0.17 -15.51 3.66
C PHE A 60 -1.11 -14.71 3.38
N VAL A 61 -1.15 -14.00 2.26
CA VAL A 61 -2.36 -13.36 1.78
C VAL A 61 -3.31 -14.48 1.35
N PRO A 62 -4.47 -14.67 2.02
CA PRO A 62 -5.43 -15.67 1.59
C PRO A 62 -5.83 -15.39 0.14
N GLU A 63 -5.82 -16.41 -0.72
CA GLU A 63 -6.19 -16.21 -2.12
C GLU A 63 -7.59 -15.59 -2.20
N PRO A 64 -7.81 -14.55 -3.03
CA PRO A 64 -9.12 -13.98 -3.23
C PRO A 64 -10.09 -15.08 -3.68
N ALA A 65 -11.36 -15.00 -3.26
CA ALA A 65 -12.41 -15.99 -3.55
C ALA A 65 -12.76 -16.16 -5.05
N THR A 66 -11.93 -15.63 -5.95
CA THR A 66 -12.00 -15.77 -7.41
C THR A 66 -12.14 -17.22 -7.84
N GLY A 67 -11.40 -18.15 -7.23
CA GLY A 67 -11.53 -19.58 -7.50
C GLY A 67 -12.95 -20.09 -7.21
N SER A 68 -13.46 -19.80 -6.01
CA SER A 68 -14.82 -20.18 -5.59
C SER A 68 -15.91 -19.55 -6.45
N LEU A 69 -15.74 -18.31 -6.89
CA LEU A 69 -16.66 -17.60 -7.79
C LEU A 69 -16.69 -18.22 -9.19
N LEU A 70 -15.53 -18.58 -9.75
CA LEU A 70 -15.46 -19.22 -11.07
C LEU A 70 -16.09 -20.62 -11.03
N PHE A 71 -15.79 -21.42 -10.00
CA PHE A 71 -16.40 -22.74 -9.83
C PHE A 71 -17.91 -22.65 -9.60
N GLY A 72 -18.36 -21.76 -8.71
CA GLY A 72 -19.79 -21.55 -8.44
C GLY A 72 -20.55 -21.03 -9.66
N GLY A 73 -19.96 -20.09 -10.41
CA GLY A 73 -20.53 -19.55 -11.64
C GLY A 73 -20.68 -20.61 -12.74
N ALA A 74 -19.64 -21.42 -12.97
CA ALA A 74 -19.67 -22.48 -13.98
C ALA A 74 -20.74 -23.54 -13.65
N LEU A 75 -20.86 -23.94 -12.38
CA LEU A 75 -21.87 -24.89 -11.92
C LEU A 75 -23.30 -24.32 -12.05
N GLY A 76 -23.49 -23.06 -11.68
CA GLY A 76 -24.78 -22.36 -11.84
C GLY A 76 -25.21 -22.22 -13.30
N PHE A 77 -24.28 -21.91 -14.20
CA PHE A 77 -24.54 -21.83 -15.64
C PHE A 77 -24.88 -23.20 -16.25
N ALA A 78 -24.15 -24.26 -15.89
CA ALA A 78 -24.42 -25.62 -16.38
C ALA A 78 -25.78 -26.15 -15.89
N ALA A 79 -26.13 -25.92 -14.63
CA ALA A 79 -27.42 -26.34 -14.08
C ALA A 79 -28.62 -25.61 -14.72
N SER A 80 -28.47 -24.31 -15.00
CA SER A 80 -29.53 -23.50 -15.64
C SER A 80 -29.75 -23.87 -17.11
N SER A 81 -28.69 -24.18 -17.85
CA SER A 81 -28.76 -24.59 -19.26
C SER A 81 -29.36 -26.00 -19.43
N TYR A 82 -29.05 -26.93 -18.54
CA TYR A 82 -29.62 -28.29 -18.54
C TYR A 82 -31.15 -28.28 -18.31
N ARG A 83 -31.63 -27.48 -17.34
CA ARG A 83 -33.08 -27.35 -17.02
C ARG A 83 -33.90 -26.67 -18.12
N ARG A 84 -33.27 -25.84 -18.96
CA ARG A 84 -33.93 -25.23 -20.13
C ARG A 84 -34.14 -26.26 -21.24
N GLN A 85 -33.11 -27.03 -21.56
CA GLN A 85 -33.17 -28.04 -22.63
C GLN A 85 -34.13 -29.19 -22.34
N SER A 86 -34.41 -29.51 -21.06
CA SER A 86 -35.38 -30.56 -20.72
C SER A 86 -36.83 -30.15 -20.99
N LYS A 87 -37.16 -28.86 -20.85
CA LYS A 87 -38.52 -28.35 -21.08
C LYS A 87 -38.87 -28.22 -22.57
N GLU A 88 -37.88 -28.00 -23.42
CA GLU A 88 -38.06 -27.87 -24.88
C GLU A 88 -38.27 -29.22 -25.59
N ARG A 89 -38.01 -30.36 -24.91
CA ARG A 89 -38.17 -31.71 -25.48
C ARG A 89 -39.51 -32.37 -25.19
N GLU A 90 -40.35 -31.75 -24.35
CA GLU A 90 -41.65 -32.28 -23.92
C GLU A 90 -42.85 -31.62 -24.63
N THR A 91 -42.60 -30.74 -25.60
CA THR A 91 -43.60 -30.09 -26.48
C THR A 91 -43.48 -30.60 -27.91
#